data_AF-A0A3D4WCT8-F1
#
_entry.id   AF-A0A3D4WCT8-F1
#
_cell.length_a   1.000
_cell.length_b   1.000
_cell.length_c   1.000
_cell.angle_alpha   90.00
_cell.angle_beta   90.00
_cell.angle_gamma   90.00
#
_symmetry.space_group_name_H-M   'P 1'
#
loop_
_entity.id
_entity.type
_entity.pdbx_description
1 polymer ?
#
loop_
_entity_poly.entity_id
_entity_poly.type
_entity_poly.pdbx_seq_one_letter_code
_entity_poly.pdbx_strand_id
1 'polypeptide(L)'
;MKETRIIGLLIRDRIKEAGKLQLTLSKYAYLIKSRLGFHELSENTCSRMGFIILHLSGKAEEWQAFETEISEIGGVEMQKMSFEL
;
A
#
# COMPACT_ATOMS: atom_id res chain seq x y z
N MET A 1 0.66 -11.22 21.87
CA MET A 1 0.34 -9.78 21.87
C MET A 1 -0.41 -9.48 20.58
N LYS A 2 -1.40 -8.58 20.59
CA LYS A 2 -2.03 -8.16 19.33
C LYS A 2 -1.10 -7.10 18.75
N GLU A 3 -0.86 -7.16 17.45
CA GLU A 3 -0.12 -6.12 16.75
C GLU A 3 -0.95 -5.60 15.59
N THR A 4 -0.69 -4.36 15.19
CA THR A 4 -1.29 -3.77 13.99
C THR A 4 -0.27 -2.91 13.27
N ARG A 5 -0.41 -2.79 11.94
CA ARG A 5 0.54 -2.07 11.10
C ARG A 5 -0.19 -1.10 10.20
N ILE A 6 0.36 0.11 10.06
CA ILE A 6 -0.02 1.06 9.03
C ILE A 6 1.06 1.05 7.96
N ILE A 7 0.65 0.94 6.69
CA ILE A 7 1.55 1.04 5.54
C ILE A 7 1.14 2.24 4.69
N GLY A 8 2.11 3.10 4.40
CA GLY A 8 1.99 4.15 3.39
C GLY A 8 2.64 3.70 2.09
N LEU A 9 1.95 3.89 0.97
CA LEU A 9 2.42 3.58 -0.37
C LEU A 9 2.41 4.85 -1.21
N LEU A 10 3.56 5.20 -1.78
CA LEU A 10 3.68 6.25 -2.80
C LEU A 10 3.91 5.58 -4.16
N ILE A 11 3.01 5.81 -5.10
CA ILE A 11 3.04 5.27 -6.45
C ILE A 11 3.55 6.39 -7.35
N ARG A 12 4.69 6.20 -8.04
CA ARG A 12 5.29 7.24 -8.90
C ARG A 12 4.82 7.20 -10.35
N ASP A 13 4.40 6.03 -10.84
CA ASP A 13 3.84 5.86 -12.18
C ASP A 13 2.52 5.07 -12.13
N ARG A 14 1.44 5.79 -11.83
CA ARG A 14 0.10 5.22 -11.70
C ARG A 14 -0.41 4.56 -12.99
N ILE A 15 0.09 4.93 -14.17
CA ILE A 15 -0.39 4.37 -15.44
C ILE A 15 0.13 2.93 -15.62
N LYS A 16 1.39 2.68 -15.26
CA LYS A 16 2.00 1.35 -15.40
C LYS A 16 1.70 0.42 -14.22
N GLU A 17 1.68 0.98 -13.01
CA GLU A 17 1.80 0.17 -11.80
C GLU A 17 0.48 -0.04 -11.05
N ALA A 18 -0.55 0.78 -11.34
CA ALA A 18 -1.83 0.68 -10.65
C ALA A 18 -2.51 -0.68 -10.85
N GLY A 19 -2.39 -1.29 -12.03
CA GLY A 19 -2.97 -2.61 -12.31
C GLY A 19 -2.35 -3.70 -11.43
N LYS A 20 -1.01 -3.78 -11.42
CA LYS A 20 -0.27 -4.74 -10.59
C LYS A 20 -0.55 -4.52 -9.12
N LEU A 21 -0.47 -3.27 -8.67
CA LEU A 21 -0.75 -2.92 -7.28
C LEU A 21 -2.17 -3.31 -6.87
N GLN A 22 -3.17 -3.04 -7.70
CA GLN A 22 -4.56 -3.41 -7.40
C GLN A 22 -4.74 -4.93 -7.31
N LEU A 23 -4.05 -5.72 -8.15
CA LEU A 23 -4.06 -7.18 -8.06
C LEU A 23 -3.44 -7.67 -6.74
N THR A 24 -2.28 -7.15 -6.35
CA THR A 24 -1.63 -7.48 -5.07
C THR A 24 -2.53 -7.08 -3.89
N LEU A 25 -3.09 -5.88 -3.87
CA LEU A 25 -4.03 -5.45 -2.82
C LEU A 25 -5.28 -6.35 -2.74
N SER A 26 -5.77 -6.84 -3.89
CA SER A 26 -6.95 -7.72 -3.93
C SER A 26 -6.61 -9.12 -3.39
N LYS A 27 -5.42 -9.64 -3.72
CA LYS A 27 -4.91 -10.92 -3.21
C LYS A 27 -4.78 -10.92 -1.69
N TYR A 28 -4.38 -9.79 -1.10
CA TYR A 28 -4.20 -9.61 0.34
C TYR A 28 -5.34 -8.86 1.03
N ALA A 29 -6.52 -8.76 0.41
CA ALA A 29 -7.63 -7.97 0.94
C ALA A 29 -8.05 -8.37 2.36
N TYR A 30 -7.87 -9.64 2.72
CA TYR A 30 -8.19 -10.18 4.04
C TYR A 30 -7.29 -9.64 5.17
N LEU A 31 -6.10 -9.10 4.85
CA LEU A 31 -5.21 -8.43 5.80
C LEU A 31 -5.58 -6.96 6.00
N ILE A 32 -6.23 -6.34 5.01
CA ILE A 32 -6.47 -4.90 4.94
C ILE A 32 -7.79 -4.58 5.65
N LYS A 33 -7.70 -3.95 6.83
CA LYS A 33 -8.88 -3.44 7.55
C LYS A 33 -9.44 -2.18 6.91
N SER A 34 -8.56 -1.28 6.50
CA SER A 34 -8.93 0.02 5.93
C SER A 34 -7.95 0.42 4.84
N ARG A 35 -8.46 1.05 3.79
CA ARG A 35 -7.68 1.61 2.67
C ARG A 35 -8.15 3.03 2.38
N LEU A 36 -7.22 3.98 2.43
CA LEU A 36 -7.45 5.37 2.04
C LEU A 36 -6.53 5.72 0.88
N GLY A 37 -7.11 6.04 -0.27
CA GLY A 37 -6.37 6.49 -1.45
C GLY A 37 -6.51 7.99 -1.63
N PHE A 38 -5.40 8.67 -1.87
CA PHE A 38 -5.35 10.08 -2.20
C PHE A 38 -5.02 10.24 -3.68
N HIS A 39 -5.71 11.17 -4.33
CA HIS A 39 -5.37 11.62 -5.67
C HIS A 39 -4.84 13.04 -5.55
N GLU A 40 -3.59 13.27 -5.96
CA GLU A 40 -3.02 14.61 -5.96
C GLU A 40 -3.46 15.33 -7.24
N LEU A 41 -4.48 16.18 -7.12
CA LEU A 41 -4.86 17.14 -8.15
C LEU A 41 -3.94 18.36 -8.01
N SER A 42 -2.73 18.31 -8.58
CA SER A 42 -1.97 19.55 -8.79
C SER A 42 -2.63 20.31 -9.95
N GLU A 43 -2.96 21.58 -9.77
CA GLU A 43 -3.80 22.38 -10.68
C GLU A 43 -3.28 22.46 -12.14
N ASN A 44 -2.02 22.09 -12.39
CA ASN A 44 -1.39 22.26 -13.71
C ASN A 44 -0.92 20.97 -14.40
N THR A 45 -0.99 19.81 -13.73
CA THR A 45 -0.56 18.55 -14.36
C THR A 45 -1.23 17.37 -13.67
N CYS A 46 -1.85 16.48 -14.46
CA CYS A 46 -2.34 15.19 -14.01
C CYS A 46 -1.20 14.47 -13.27
N SER A 47 -1.24 14.48 -11.94
CA SER A 47 -0.14 13.95 -11.12
C SER A 47 -0.09 12.45 -11.40
N ARG A 48 1.02 12.00 -11.97
CA ARG A 48 1.29 10.56 -12.16
C ARG A 48 1.48 9.86 -10.83
N MET A 49 1.54 10.63 -9.74
CA MET A 49 1.73 10.14 -8.38
C MET A 49 0.39 9.84 -7.71
N GLY A 50 0.37 8.77 -6.93
CA GLY A 50 -0.75 8.40 -6.08
C GLY A 50 -0.26 8.02 -4.69
N PHE A 51 -1.08 8.27 -3.68
CA PHE A 51 -0.74 7.88 -2.31
C PHE A 51 -1.82 6.97 -1.74
N ILE A 52 -1.44 5.91 -1.03
CA ILE A 52 -2.36 4.99 -0.36
C ILE A 52 -1.89 4.78 1.07
N ILE A 53 -2.81 4.85 2.02
CA ILE A 53 -2.61 4.39 3.40
C ILE A 53 -3.44 3.13 3.62
N LEU A 54 -2.80 2.11 4.17
CA LEU A 54 -3.40 0.83 4.52
C LEU A 54 -3.29 0.60 6.02
N HIS A 55 -4.38 0.17 6.64
CA HIS A 55 -4.39 -0.38 7.99
C HIS A 55 -4.45 -1.90 7.89
N LEU A 56 -3.42 -2.58 8.40
CA LEU A 56 -3.30 -4.02 8.37
C LEU A 56 -3.61 -4.67 9.72
N SER A 57 -4.18 -5.86 9.62
CA SER A 57 -4.33 -6.82 10.71
C SER A 57 -3.81 -8.19 10.29
N GLY A 58 -3.79 -9.15 11.20
CA GLY A 58 -3.24 -10.48 10.95
C GLY A 58 -1.88 -10.66 11.60
N LYS A 59 -1.09 -11.58 11.07
CA LYS A 59 0.21 -11.97 11.64
C LYS A 59 1.37 -11.30 10.90
N ALA A 60 2.49 -11.12 11.60
CA ALA A 60 3.70 -10.54 11.04
C ALA A 60 4.22 -11.28 9.80
N GLU A 61 4.09 -12.62 9.76
CA GLU A 61 4.48 -13.45 8.61
C GLU A 61 3.70 -13.10 7.33
N GLU A 62 2.41 -12.84 7.47
CA GLU A 62 1.54 -12.50 6.34
C GLU A 62 1.82 -11.09 5.84
N TRP A 63 2.13 -10.17 6.76
CA TRP A 63 2.59 -8.83 6.40
C TRP A 63 3.91 -8.88 5.65
N GLN A 64 4.85 -9.74 6.05
CA GLN A 64 6.13 -9.87 5.37
C GLN A 64 5.97 -10.36 3.93
N ALA A 65 5.08 -11.32 3.69
CA ALA A 65 4.76 -11.79 2.34
C ALA A 65 4.12 -10.67 1.49
N PHE A 66 3.15 -9.95 2.05
CA PHE A 66 2.51 -8.81 1.40
C PHE A 66 3.51 -7.69 1.07
N GLU A 67 4.36 -7.31 2.03
CA GLU A 67 5.40 -6.30 1.87
C GLU A 67 6.42 -6.67 0.78
N THR A 68 6.77 -7.96 0.70
CA THR A 68 7.69 -8.46 -0.33
C THR A 68 7.08 -8.32 -1.73
N GLU A 69 5.83 -8.77 -1.93
CA GLU A 69 5.17 -8.63 -3.24
C GLU A 69 4.95 -7.18 -3.66
N ILE A 70 4.70 -6.27 -2.70
CA ILE A 70 4.62 -4.83 -2.99
C ILE A 70 5.98 -4.27 -3.41
N SER A 71 7.08 -4.70 -2.78
CA SER A 71 8.43 -4.22 -3.09
C SER A 71 8.92 -4.61 -4.50
N GLU A 72 8.35 -5.66 -5.08
CA GLU A 72 8.63 -6.10 -6.45
C GLU A 72 7.93 -5.23 -7.52
N ILE A 73 6.96 -4.40 -7.11
CA ILE A 73 6.28 -3.48 -8.00
C ILE A 73 7.16 -2.23 -8.18
N GLY A 74 7.82 -2.15 -9.33
CA GLY A 74 8.66 -1.01 -9.68
C GLY A 74 7.89 0.30 -9.59
N GLY A 75 8.50 1.35 -9.03
CA GLY A 75 7.86 2.66 -8.92
C GLY A 75 6.83 2.80 -7.79
N VAL A 76 6.75 1.81 -6.88
CA VAL A 76 6.04 1.92 -5.60
C VAL A 76 7.05 2.05 -4.47
N GLU A 77 6.91 3.09 -3.66
CA GLU A 77 7.65 3.26 -2.41
C GLU A 77 6.76 2.92 -1.24
N MET A 78 7.31 2.22 -0.25
CA MET A 78 6.58 1.72 0.90
C MET A 78 7.22 2.19 2.21
N GLN A 79 6.40 2.69 3.12
CA GLN A 79 6.77 3.04 4.50
C GLN A 79 5.84 2.33 5.47
N LYS A 80 6.35 1.92 6.64
CA LYS A 80 5.58 1.14 7.62
C LYS A 80 5.71 1.68 9.03
N MET A 81 4.63 1.54 9.79
CA MET A 81 4.51 1.92 11.20
C MET A 81 3.80 0.79 11.95
N SER A 82 4.46 0.21 12.96
CA SER A 82 3.92 -0.91 13.75
C SER A 82 3.50 -0.45 15.13
N PHE A 83 2.46 -1.07 15.68
CA PHE A 83 1.90 -0.80 17.00
C PHE A 83 1.62 -2.11 17.73
N GLU A 84 1.94 -2.14 19.03
CA GLU A 84 1.51 -3.18 19.95
C GLU A 84 0.16 -2.80 20.58
N LEU A 85 -0.71 -3.79 20.78
CA LEU A 85 -2.05 -3.68 21.34
C LEU A 85 -2.26 -4.62 22.53
#